data_AF-A0A836TVE6-F1
#
_entry.id   AF-A0A836TVE6-F1
#
_cell.length_a   1.000
_cell.length_b   1.000
_cell.length_c   1.000
_cell.angle_alpha   90.00
_cell.angle_beta   90.00
_cell.angle_gamma   90.00
#
_symmetry.space_group_name_H-M   'P 1'
#
loop_
_entity.id
_entity.type
_entity.pdbx_description
1 polymer ?
#
loop_
_entity_poly.entity_id
_entity_poly.type
_entity_poly.pdbx_seq_one_letter_code
_entity_poly.pdbx_strand_id
1 'polypeptide(L)'
;MSDLFLLIFNTAIINNLALTYLVGIDLQVAASQRMNTAWLMGIATLYCLSLCIPGAYLINQFIIIPFQLQYLDLLLYVMMILIIVLSSKNIVHRLLPLLIDKVDKITPILLINSILLAVILLQESQINSFFDSILFGFSTGIGFLFLLLVVTCLRERIDNENIPEAFRGLPILLIAIGMLSMGLMGLSGLQ
;
A
#
# COMPACT_ATOMS: atom_id res chain seq x y z
N MET A 1 -13.56 22.57 2.48
CA MET A 1 -12.59 22.43 1.37
C MET A 1 -11.17 22.34 1.91
N SER A 2 -10.78 23.22 2.85
CA SER A 2 -9.59 23.04 3.71
C SER A 2 -9.55 21.67 4.41
N ASP A 3 -10.70 21.20 4.88
CA ASP A 3 -10.79 20.01 5.73
C ASP A 3 -10.57 18.70 4.93
N LEU A 4 -10.96 18.67 3.66
CA LEU A 4 -10.73 17.52 2.77
C LEU A 4 -9.25 17.37 2.41
N PHE A 5 -8.56 18.49 2.14
CA PHE A 5 -7.13 18.47 1.84
C PHE A 5 -6.31 18.10 3.09
N LEU A 6 -6.67 18.65 4.25
CA LEU A 6 -6.08 18.25 5.54
C LEU A 6 -6.37 16.78 5.86
N LEU A 7 -7.58 16.27 5.58
CA LEU A 7 -7.94 14.87 5.81
C LEU A 7 -7.15 13.93 4.91
N ILE A 8 -7.02 14.25 3.61
CA ILE A 8 -6.19 13.49 2.67
C ILE A 8 -4.72 13.54 3.11
N PHE A 9 -4.20 14.69 3.53
CA PHE A 9 -2.82 14.84 3.96
C PHE A 9 -2.53 14.10 5.27
N ASN A 10 -3.45 14.20 6.24
CA ASN A 10 -3.35 13.55 7.54
C ASN A 10 -3.48 12.02 7.40
N THR A 11 -4.44 11.52 6.62
CA THR A 11 -4.59 10.07 6.37
C THR A 11 -3.47 9.50 5.49
N ALA A 12 -2.99 10.24 4.48
CA ALA A 12 -1.94 9.78 3.57
C ALA A 12 -0.54 9.79 4.19
N ILE A 13 -0.25 10.65 5.17
CA ILE A 13 1.12 10.82 5.70
C ILE A 13 1.19 10.53 7.20
N ILE A 14 0.27 11.06 7.99
CA ILE A 14 0.36 11.06 9.46
C ILE A 14 -0.24 9.76 10.04
N ASN A 15 -1.36 9.30 9.49
CA ASN A 15 -2.03 8.06 9.90
C ASN A 15 -1.79 6.91 8.91
N ASN A 16 -0.75 7.01 8.09
CA ASN A 16 -0.44 6.01 7.10
C ASN A 16 0.10 4.75 7.76
N LEU A 17 -0.69 3.68 7.72
CA LEU A 17 -0.36 2.38 8.30
C LEU A 17 0.94 1.78 7.78
N ALA A 18 1.36 2.10 6.54
CA ALA A 18 2.62 1.62 5.97
C ALA A 18 3.83 2.10 6.80
N LEU A 19 3.70 3.25 7.47
CA LEU A 19 4.72 3.84 8.34
C LEU A 19 4.64 3.34 9.77
N THR A 20 3.42 3.32 10.32
CA THR A 20 3.21 3.03 11.73
C THR A 20 3.39 1.55 12.04
N TYR A 21 3.04 0.66 11.10
CA TYR A 21 3.07 -0.78 11.31
C TYR A 21 4.07 -1.53 10.41
N LEU A 22 4.94 -0.81 9.68
CA LEU A 22 5.94 -1.42 8.79
C LEU A 22 5.30 -2.37 7.74
N VAL A 23 4.04 -2.09 7.39
CA VAL A 23 3.26 -2.93 6.48
C VAL A 23 3.70 -2.65 5.04
N GLY A 24 3.89 -3.70 4.26
CA GLY A 24 4.29 -3.59 2.85
C GLY A 24 5.79 -3.41 2.62
N ILE A 25 6.64 -3.64 3.63
CA ILE A 25 8.11 -3.71 3.47
C ILE A 25 8.48 -4.66 2.33
N ASP A 26 7.80 -5.80 2.22
CA ASP A 26 8.12 -6.84 1.21
C ASP A 26 8.10 -6.24 -0.21
N LEU A 27 7.08 -5.43 -0.50
CA LEU A 27 6.98 -4.73 -1.78
C LEU A 27 7.98 -3.58 -1.85
N GLN A 28 8.18 -2.83 -0.77
CA GLN A 28 9.12 -1.71 -0.76
C GLN A 28 10.56 -2.18 -1.05
N VAL A 29 10.99 -3.28 -0.45
CA VAL A 29 12.31 -3.88 -0.66
C VAL A 29 12.45 -4.43 -2.08
N ALA A 30 11.40 -5.07 -2.61
CA ALA A 30 11.40 -5.59 -3.98
C ALA A 30 11.41 -4.47 -5.04
N ALA A 31 10.60 -3.43 -4.84
CA ALA A 31 10.38 -2.36 -5.82
C ALA A 31 11.47 -1.28 -5.81
N SER A 32 12.10 -1.04 -4.66
CA SER A 32 13.06 0.06 -4.45
C SER A 32 14.38 -0.10 -5.20
N GLN A 33 14.62 -1.21 -5.89
CA GLN A 33 15.86 -1.42 -6.64
C GLN A 33 16.05 -0.43 -7.80
N ARG A 34 14.95 0.07 -8.38
CA ARG A 34 14.98 1.02 -9.49
C ARG A 34 13.81 1.99 -9.39
N MET A 35 14.05 3.26 -9.72
CA MET A 35 13.00 4.27 -9.72
C MET A 35 11.82 3.93 -10.66
N ASN A 36 12.12 3.36 -11.83
CA ASN A 36 11.09 2.96 -12.80
C ASN A 36 10.20 1.81 -12.28
N THR A 37 10.74 0.87 -11.51
CA THR A 37 9.97 -0.23 -10.92
C THR A 37 9.13 0.26 -9.74
N ALA A 38 9.68 1.17 -8.93
CA ALA A 38 8.96 1.80 -7.83
C ALA A 38 7.72 2.55 -8.32
N TRP A 39 7.83 3.36 -9.38
CA TRP A 39 6.67 4.04 -9.97
C TRP A 39 5.58 3.07 -10.42
N LEU A 40 5.96 2.03 -11.17
CA LEU A 40 5.02 1.04 -11.67
C LEU A 40 4.28 0.32 -10.54
N MET A 41 5.02 -0.13 -9.52
CA MET A 41 4.46 -0.86 -8.38
C MET A 41 3.65 0.05 -7.44
N GLY A 42 4.07 1.30 -7.25
CA GLY A 42 3.34 2.30 -6.48
C GLY A 42 1.99 2.67 -7.10
N ILE A 43 1.96 2.88 -8.42
CA ILE A 43 0.70 3.18 -9.12
C ILE A 43 -0.23 1.96 -9.11
N ALA A 44 0.31 0.76 -9.32
CA ALA A 44 -0.48 -0.47 -9.27
C ALA A 44 -1.10 -0.70 -7.88
N THR A 45 -0.33 -0.49 -6.81
CA THR A 45 -0.83 -0.61 -5.43
C THR A 45 -1.87 0.46 -5.10
N LEU A 46 -1.66 1.70 -5.51
CA LEU A 46 -2.63 2.78 -5.36
C LEU A 46 -3.97 2.41 -6.01
N TYR A 47 -3.92 1.92 -7.26
CA TYR A 47 -5.11 1.49 -7.97
C TYR A 47 -5.84 0.35 -7.24
N CYS A 48 -5.09 -0.67 -6.80
CA CYS A 48 -5.68 -1.80 -6.07
C CYS A 48 -6.27 -1.37 -4.72
N LEU A 49 -5.58 -0.54 -3.93
CA LEU A 49 -6.10 -0.03 -2.66
C LEU A 49 -7.39 0.79 -2.86
N SER A 50 -7.43 1.63 -3.91
CA SER A 50 -8.61 2.43 -4.24
C SER A 50 -9.84 1.58 -4.59
N LEU A 51 -9.68 0.33 -5.00
CA LEU A 51 -10.78 -0.60 -5.31
C LEU A 51 -11.06 -1.58 -4.18
N CYS A 52 -10.01 -2.08 -3.53
CA CYS A 52 -10.12 -3.08 -2.48
C CYS A 52 -10.79 -2.53 -1.22
N ILE A 53 -10.52 -1.29 -0.81
CA ILE A 53 -11.14 -0.71 0.39
C ILE A 53 -12.66 -0.54 0.25
N PRO A 54 -13.19 0.12 -0.80
CA PRO A 54 -14.64 0.18 -0.98
C PRO A 54 -15.26 -1.20 -1.20
N GLY A 55 -14.55 -2.12 -1.86
CA GLY A 55 -14.97 -3.52 -1.98
C GLY A 55 -15.11 -4.20 -0.62
N ALA A 56 -14.12 -4.04 0.27
CA ALA A 56 -14.13 -4.62 1.60
C ALA A 56 -15.27 -4.05 2.45
N TYR A 57 -15.50 -2.73 2.38
CA TYR A 57 -16.63 -2.09 3.05
C TYR A 57 -17.97 -2.69 2.63
N LEU A 58 -18.16 -2.93 1.32
CA LEU A 58 -19.38 -3.57 0.82
C LEU A 58 -19.51 -5.01 1.30
N ILE A 59 -18.43 -5.80 1.28
CA ILE A 59 -18.45 -7.18 1.80
C ILE A 59 -18.78 -7.17 3.30
N ASN A 60 -18.22 -6.25 4.07
CA ASN A 60 -18.50 -6.15 5.49
C ASN A 60 -19.98 -5.86 5.77
N GLN A 61 -20.51 -4.80 5.14
CA GLN A 61 -21.87 -4.33 5.38
C GLN A 61 -22.94 -5.30 4.85
N PHE A 62 -22.71 -5.95 3.71
CA PHE A 62 -23.71 -6.78 3.04
C PHE A 62 -23.55 -8.28 3.28
N ILE A 63 -22.38 -8.75 3.73
CA ILE A 63 -22.12 -10.19 3.92
C ILE A 63 -21.74 -10.48 5.37
N ILE A 64 -20.68 -9.86 5.90
CA ILE A 64 -20.14 -10.23 7.21
C ILE A 64 -21.12 -9.90 8.34
N ILE A 65 -21.60 -8.66 8.40
CA ILE A 65 -22.53 -8.19 9.44
C ILE A 65 -23.87 -8.93 9.41
N PRO A 66 -24.59 -9.04 8.27
CA PRO A 66 -25.91 -9.67 8.26
C PRO A 66 -25.88 -11.18 8.49
N PHE A 67 -24.80 -11.86 8.08
CA PHE A 67 -24.65 -13.30 8.30
C PHE A 67 -23.85 -13.65 9.57
N GLN A 68 -23.39 -12.65 10.33
CA GLN A 68 -22.57 -12.81 11.54
C GLN A 68 -21.29 -13.65 11.30
N LEU A 69 -20.64 -13.42 10.16
CA LEU A 69 -19.48 -14.20 9.70
C LEU A 69 -18.13 -13.56 10.05
N GLN A 70 -18.02 -12.80 11.14
CA GLN A 70 -16.77 -12.10 11.51
C GLN A 70 -15.53 -13.02 11.60
N TYR A 71 -15.74 -14.31 11.86
CA TYR A 71 -14.66 -15.30 11.92
C TYR A 71 -14.10 -15.68 10.52
N LEU A 72 -14.77 -15.29 9.41
CA LEU A 72 -14.33 -15.51 8.03
C LEU A 72 -13.73 -14.27 7.35
N ASP A 73 -13.64 -13.12 8.03
CA ASP A 73 -13.27 -11.83 7.43
C ASP A 73 -11.98 -11.91 6.61
N LEU A 74 -10.95 -12.51 7.21
CA LEU A 74 -9.65 -12.70 6.55
C LEU A 74 -9.79 -13.48 5.23
N LEU A 75 -10.57 -14.57 5.23
CA LEU A 75 -10.76 -15.41 4.05
C LEU A 75 -11.53 -14.65 2.96
N LEU A 76 -12.58 -13.93 3.33
CA LEU A 76 -13.38 -13.13 2.41
C LEU A 76 -12.56 -12.00 1.77
N TYR A 77 -11.76 -11.29 2.58
CA TYR A 77 -10.91 -10.21 2.08
C TYR A 77 -9.79 -10.72 1.17
N VAL A 78 -9.13 -11.83 1.49
CA VAL A 78 -8.11 -12.42 0.60
C VAL A 78 -8.73 -12.84 -0.74
N MET A 79 -9.89 -13.49 -0.72
CA MET A 79 -10.59 -13.87 -1.95
C MET A 79 -11.01 -12.65 -2.78
N MET A 80 -11.50 -11.60 -2.14
CA MET A 80 -11.83 -10.35 -2.80
C MET A 80 -10.59 -9.70 -3.45
N ILE A 81 -9.47 -9.61 -2.71
CA ILE A 81 -8.21 -9.07 -3.24
C ILE A 81 -7.76 -9.87 -4.47
N LEU A 82 -7.81 -11.21 -4.41
CA LEU A 82 -7.46 -12.07 -5.54
C LEU A 82 -8.30 -11.72 -6.77
N ILE A 83 -9.61 -11.62 -6.62
CA ILE A 83 -10.53 -11.28 -7.71
C ILE A 83 -10.21 -9.90 -8.29
N ILE A 84 -9.99 -8.89 -7.45
CA ILE A 84 -9.71 -7.51 -7.90
C ILE A 84 -8.37 -7.45 -8.62
N VAL A 85 -7.31 -8.01 -8.04
CA VAL A 85 -5.97 -7.96 -8.64
C VAL A 85 -5.93 -8.75 -9.95
N LEU A 86 -6.49 -9.95 -10.00
CA LEU A 86 -6.53 -10.75 -11.23
C LEU A 86 -7.40 -10.10 -12.32
N SER A 87 -8.52 -9.49 -11.94
CA SER A 87 -9.36 -8.74 -12.87
C SER A 87 -8.62 -7.51 -13.41
N SER A 88 -7.89 -6.79 -12.55
CA SER A 88 -7.08 -5.64 -12.95
C SER A 88 -6.01 -6.02 -13.97
N LYS A 89 -5.33 -7.16 -13.78
CA LYS A 89 -4.38 -7.70 -14.76
C LYS A 89 -5.03 -7.90 -16.13
N ASN A 90 -6.19 -8.56 -16.17
CA ASN A 90 -6.89 -8.83 -17.43
C ASN A 90 -7.36 -7.54 -18.13
N ILE A 91 -7.79 -6.53 -17.36
CA ILE A 91 -8.14 -5.20 -17.88
C ILE A 91 -6.92 -4.54 -18.54
N VAL A 92 -5.76 -4.56 -17.88
CA VAL A 92 -4.54 -3.96 -18.43
C VAL A 92 -4.05 -4.71 -19.67
N HIS A 93 -4.13 -6.04 -19.70
CA HIS A 93 -3.81 -6.83 -20.90
C HIS A 93 -4.65 -6.43 -22.11
N ARG A 94 -5.93 -6.08 -21.91
CA ARG A 94 -6.83 -5.65 -22.98
C ARG A 94 -6.60 -4.22 -23.44
N LEU A 95 -6.30 -3.31 -22.51
CA LEU A 95 -6.19 -1.88 -22.81
C LEU A 95 -4.79 -1.46 -23.26
N LEU A 96 -3.75 -2.07 -22.69
CA LEU A 96 -2.36 -1.59 -22.78
C LEU A 96 -1.41 -2.76 -23.08
N PRO A 97 -1.34 -3.24 -24.34
CA PRO A 97 -0.51 -4.38 -24.71
C PRO A 97 0.99 -4.15 -24.45
N LEU A 98 1.43 -2.88 -24.47
CA LEU A 98 2.81 -2.48 -24.18
C LEU A 98 3.26 -2.74 -22.73
N LEU A 99 2.32 -2.99 -21.81
CA LEU A 99 2.59 -3.16 -20.38
C LEU A 99 2.41 -4.60 -19.90
N ILE A 100 2.01 -5.53 -20.77
CA ILE A 100 1.71 -6.94 -20.43
C ILE A 100 2.88 -7.59 -19.67
N ASP A 101 4.08 -7.56 -20.24
CA ASP A 101 5.27 -8.19 -19.64
C ASP A 101 5.64 -7.59 -18.28
N LYS A 102 5.38 -6.30 -18.09
CA LYS A 102 5.66 -5.61 -16.83
C LYS A 102 4.63 -5.98 -15.78
N VAL A 103 3.35 -5.97 -16.14
CA VAL A 103 2.23 -6.32 -15.26
C VAL A 103 2.32 -7.77 -14.80
N ASP A 104 2.66 -8.68 -15.71
CA ASP A 104 2.77 -10.11 -15.39
C ASP A 104 3.86 -10.40 -14.35
N LYS A 105 4.96 -9.66 -14.38
CA LYS A 105 6.04 -9.77 -13.37
C LYS A 105 5.64 -9.23 -12.01
N ILE A 106 4.88 -8.13 -11.96
CA ILE A 106 4.49 -7.50 -10.68
C ILE A 106 3.27 -8.14 -10.04
N THR A 107 2.37 -8.76 -10.82
CA THR A 107 1.12 -9.36 -10.33
C THR A 107 1.33 -10.36 -9.18
N PRO A 108 2.23 -11.36 -9.27
CA PRO A 108 2.42 -12.29 -8.15
C PRO A 108 2.97 -11.61 -6.89
N ILE A 109 3.82 -10.59 -7.06
CA ILE A 109 4.36 -9.81 -5.94
C ILE A 109 3.25 -8.97 -5.27
N LEU A 110 2.34 -8.42 -6.08
CA LEU A 110 1.21 -7.62 -5.61
C LEU A 110 0.20 -8.48 -4.82
N LEU A 111 -0.04 -9.71 -5.26
CA LEU A 111 -0.95 -10.66 -4.60
C LEU A 111 -0.49 -11.08 -3.21
N ILE A 112 0.82 -11.22 -3.02
CA ILE A 112 1.42 -11.67 -1.75
C ILE A 112 1.64 -10.48 -0.79
N ASN A 113 1.47 -9.24 -1.25
CA ASN A 113 1.74 -8.07 -0.45
C ASN A 113 0.75 -7.89 0.71
N SER A 114 1.29 -7.75 1.92
CA SER A 114 0.57 -7.52 3.16
C SER A 114 -0.20 -6.18 3.20
N ILE A 115 0.17 -5.17 2.42
CA ILE A 115 -0.46 -3.84 2.48
C ILE A 115 -1.95 -3.85 2.17
N LEU A 116 -2.39 -4.63 1.17
CA LEU A 116 -3.78 -4.66 0.76
C LEU A 116 -4.66 -5.23 1.88
N LEU A 117 -4.22 -6.34 2.49
CA LEU A 117 -4.95 -7.00 3.55
C LEU A 117 -4.90 -6.23 4.87
N ALA A 118 -3.71 -5.74 5.25
CA ALA A 118 -3.53 -5.04 6.52
C ALA A 118 -4.29 -3.70 6.56
N VAL A 119 -4.33 -2.96 5.44
CA VAL A 119 -5.11 -1.71 5.39
C VAL A 119 -6.60 -2.00 5.56
N ILE A 120 -7.12 -3.07 4.97
CA ILE A 120 -8.52 -3.46 5.15
C ILE A 120 -8.78 -3.83 6.61
N LEU A 121 -8.01 -4.76 7.18
CA LEU A 121 -8.26 -5.29 8.53
C LEU A 121 -8.08 -4.24 9.63
N LEU A 122 -7.08 -3.36 9.52
CA LEU A 122 -6.78 -2.39 10.56
C LEU A 122 -7.70 -1.17 10.55
N GLN A 123 -8.38 -0.91 9.42
CA GLN A 123 -9.14 0.33 9.22
C GLN A 123 -10.63 0.09 8.96
N GLU A 124 -11.06 -1.16 8.96
CA GLU A 124 -12.45 -1.54 8.80
C GLU A 124 -13.38 -0.79 9.78
N SER A 125 -12.93 -0.61 11.02
CA SER A 125 -13.69 0.09 12.07
C SER A 125 -13.69 1.61 11.96
N GLN A 126 -12.79 2.20 11.17
CA GLN A 126 -12.71 3.66 10.98
C GLN A 126 -13.53 4.16 9.78
N ILE A 127 -13.97 3.24 8.91
CA ILE A 127 -14.71 3.55 7.69
C ILE A 127 -16.21 3.49 7.96
N ASN A 128 -16.84 4.65 8.10
CA ASN A 128 -18.26 4.76 8.44
C ASN A 128 -19.20 4.90 7.23
N SER A 129 -18.65 5.23 6.06
CA SER A 129 -19.42 5.44 4.85
C SER A 129 -18.69 4.92 3.62
N PHE A 130 -19.47 4.53 2.60
CA PHE A 130 -18.93 4.12 1.31
C PHE A 130 -18.10 5.23 0.67
N PHE A 131 -18.52 6.49 0.78
CA PHE A 131 -17.75 7.61 0.23
C PHE A 131 -16.41 7.80 0.95
N ASP A 132 -16.41 7.64 2.27
CA ASP A 132 -15.20 7.70 3.08
C ASP A 132 -14.24 6.57 2.70
N SER A 133 -14.75 5.38 2.41
CA SER A 133 -13.94 4.22 1.99
C SER A 133 -13.15 4.48 0.68
N ILE A 134 -13.76 5.19 -0.28
CA ILE A 134 -13.12 5.55 -1.54
C ILE A 134 -12.01 6.57 -1.30
N LEU A 135 -12.30 7.64 -0.58
CA LEU A 135 -11.34 8.68 -0.24
C LEU A 135 -10.18 8.12 0.57
N PHE A 136 -10.47 7.23 1.52
CA PHE A 136 -9.48 6.58 2.36
C PHE A 136 -8.56 5.67 1.55
N GLY A 137 -9.10 4.83 0.65
CA GLY A 137 -8.29 3.97 -0.23
C GLY A 137 -7.40 4.74 -1.18
N PHE A 138 -7.92 5.81 -1.77
CA PHE A 138 -7.14 6.67 -2.64
C PHE A 138 -6.02 7.40 -1.88
N SER A 139 -6.33 7.97 -0.71
CA SER A 139 -5.35 8.70 0.13
C SER A 139 -4.25 7.77 0.65
N THR A 140 -4.62 6.58 1.12
CA THR A 140 -3.66 5.57 1.59
C THR A 140 -2.76 5.09 0.45
N GLY A 141 -3.32 4.89 -0.75
CA GLY A 141 -2.57 4.53 -1.95
C GLY A 141 -1.55 5.59 -2.37
N ILE A 142 -1.94 6.88 -2.33
CA ILE A 142 -1.01 8.00 -2.59
C ILE A 142 0.11 8.02 -1.57
N GLY A 143 -0.22 7.87 -0.29
CA GLY A 143 0.77 7.86 0.78
C GLY A 143 1.77 6.71 0.63
N PHE A 144 1.29 5.50 0.28
CA PHE A 144 2.15 4.36 0.00
C PHE A 144 3.07 4.62 -1.20
N LEU A 145 2.53 5.16 -2.30
CA LEU A 145 3.30 5.53 -3.48
C LEU A 145 4.40 6.54 -3.12
N PHE A 146 4.05 7.62 -2.41
CA PHE A 146 5.01 8.63 -1.99
C PHE A 146 6.15 8.02 -1.18
N LEU A 147 5.82 7.19 -0.19
CA LEU A 147 6.81 6.57 0.66
C LEU A 147 7.71 5.58 -0.10
N LEU A 148 7.14 4.81 -1.02
CA LEU A 148 7.87 3.91 -1.89
C LEU A 148 8.95 4.68 -2.68
N LEU A 149 8.60 5.84 -3.21
CA LEU A 149 9.53 6.70 -3.95
C LEU A 149 10.62 7.27 -3.03
N VAL A 150 10.27 7.70 -1.81
CA VAL A 150 11.26 8.18 -0.83
C VAL A 150 12.25 7.08 -0.47
N VAL A 151 11.77 5.87 -0.16
CA VAL A 151 12.62 4.70 0.16
C VAL A 151 13.50 4.32 -1.04
N THR A 152 12.99 4.44 -2.26
CA THR A 152 13.76 4.19 -3.49
C THR A 152 14.89 5.21 -3.65
N CYS A 153 14.60 6.50 -3.44
CA CYS A 153 15.62 7.56 -3.48
C CYS A 153 16.67 7.41 -2.37
N LEU A 154 16.24 7.03 -1.18
CA LEU A 154 17.12 6.72 -0.05
C LEU A 154 18.07 5.57 -0.40
N ARG A 155 17.56 4.50 -1.02
CA ARG A 155 18.36 3.36 -1.46
C ARG A 155 19.38 3.75 -2.53
N GLU A 156 18.96 4.51 -3.55
CA GLU A 156 19.89 5.01 -4.58
C GLU A 156 21.02 5.86 -3.98
N ARG A 157 20.75 6.63 -2.93
CA ARG A 157 21.80 7.38 -2.21
C ARG A 157 22.74 6.46 -1.42
N ILE A 158 22.18 5.52 -0.67
CA ILE A 158 22.93 4.55 0.14
C ILE A 158 23.85 3.71 -0.74
N ASP A 159 23.38 3.25 -1.90
CA ASP A 159 24.16 2.40 -2.81
C ASP A 159 25.38 3.13 -3.43
N ASN A 160 25.40 4.47 -3.39
CA ASN A 160 26.51 5.31 -3.87
C ASN A 160 27.53 5.67 -2.78
N GLU A 161 27.32 5.25 -1.53
CA GLU A 161 28.17 5.56 -0.39
C GLU A 161 29.10 4.40 0.01
N ASN A 162 30.20 4.74 0.69
CA ASN A 162 31.17 3.75 1.17
C ASN A 162 30.65 3.05 2.44
N ILE A 163 29.83 2.01 2.26
CA ILE A 163 29.25 1.23 3.36
C ILE A 163 30.09 -0.02 3.64
N PRO A 164 30.38 -0.35 4.92
CA PRO A 164 31.02 -1.60 5.31
C PRO A 164 30.31 -2.83 4.73
N GLU A 165 31.06 -3.85 4.31
CA GLU A 165 30.51 -5.01 3.58
C GLU A 165 29.37 -5.71 4.33
N ALA A 166 29.47 -5.83 5.66
CA ALA A 166 28.46 -6.46 6.50
C ALA A 166 27.08 -5.74 6.50
N PHE A 167 27.04 -4.45 6.15
CA PHE A 167 25.81 -3.66 6.15
C PHE A 167 25.24 -3.41 4.77
N ARG A 168 25.91 -3.81 3.68
CA ARG A 168 25.46 -3.52 2.31
C ARG A 168 24.13 -4.18 1.98
N GLY A 169 23.28 -3.45 1.25
CA GLY A 169 22.00 -3.95 0.76
C GLY A 169 20.86 -3.87 1.80
N LEU A 170 20.25 -5.02 2.12
CA LEU A 170 19.06 -5.08 2.98
C LEU A 170 19.28 -4.54 4.40
N PRO A 171 20.39 -4.84 5.10
CA PRO A 171 20.57 -4.40 6.49
C PRO A 171 20.55 -2.87 6.65
N ILE A 172 21.33 -2.15 5.83
CA ILE A 172 21.34 -0.67 5.85
C ILE A 172 19.99 -0.09 5.42
N LEU A 173 19.31 -0.71 4.45
CA LEU A 173 17.99 -0.28 4.00
C LEU A 173 16.96 -0.37 5.13
N LEU A 174 16.95 -1.48 5.89
CA LEU A 174 16.06 -1.65 7.04
C LEU A 174 16.34 -0.64 8.16
N ILE A 175 17.63 -0.38 8.46
CA ILE A 175 18.03 0.65 9.43
C ILE A 175 17.52 2.03 8.96
N ALA A 176 17.70 2.35 7.69
CA ALA A 176 17.30 3.63 7.13
C ALA A 176 15.76 3.80 7.07
N ILE A 177 15.02 2.73 6.75
CA ILE A 177 13.55 2.70 6.86
C ILE A 177 13.11 2.89 8.32
N GLY A 178 13.79 2.27 9.28
CA GLY A 178 13.52 2.45 10.72
C GLY A 178 13.78 3.88 11.21
N MET A 179 14.83 4.53 10.72
CA MET A 179 15.07 5.95 11.01
C MET A 179 14.00 6.86 10.39
N LEU A 180 13.58 6.54 9.16
CA LEU A 180 12.50 7.24 8.48
C LEU A 180 11.17 7.08 9.22
N SER A 181 10.84 5.88 9.71
CA SER A 181 9.62 5.65 10.49
C SER A 181 9.64 6.41 11.82
N MET A 182 10.77 6.43 12.54
CA MET A 182 10.92 7.22 13.77
C MET A 182 10.73 8.73 13.51
N GLY A 183 11.30 9.27 12.43
CA GLY A 183 11.13 10.67 12.07
C GLY A 183 9.67 11.04 11.76
N LEU A 184 8.95 10.14 11.08
CA LEU A 184 7.55 10.35 10.72
C LEU A 184 6.58 10.08 11.87
N MET A 185 6.90 9.18 12.81
CA MET A 185 6.17 9.04 14.07
C MET A 185 6.21 10.33 14.89
N GLY A 186 7.26 11.14 14.77
CA GLY A 186 7.29 12.48 15.36
C GLY A 186 6.20 13.42 14.84
N LEU A 187 5.66 13.18 13.64
CA LEU A 187 4.54 13.95 13.07
C LEU A 187 3.18 13.44 13.52
N SER A 188 3.09 12.26 14.16
CA SER A 188 1.82 11.66 14.62
C SER A 188 1.06 12.51 15.64
N GLY A 189 1.74 13.47 16.29
CA GLY A 189 1.12 14.43 17.22
C GLY A 189 0.41 15.61 16.54
N LEU A 190 0.47 15.76 15.21
CA LEU A 190 -0.20 16.83 14.45
C LEU A 190 -1.68 16.52 14.11
N GLN A 191 -2.40 15.90 15.05
CA GLN A 191 -3.83 15.59 14.89
C GLN A 191 -4.72 16.81 15.07
#